data_AF-A0A7C6DLK9-F1
#
_entry.id   AF-A0A7C6DLK9-F1
#
_cell.length_a   1.000
_cell.length_b   1.000
_cell.length_c   1.000
_cell.angle_alpha   90.00
_cell.angle_beta   90.00
_cell.angle_gamma   90.00
#
_symmetry.space_group_name_H-M   'P 1'
#
loop_
_entity.id
_entity.type
_entity.pdbx_description
1 polymer ?
#
loop_
_entity_poly.entity_id
_entity_poly.type
_entity_poly.pdbx_seq_one_letter_code
_entity_poly.pdbx_strand_id
1 'polypeptide(L)'
;MDLTTPLMYVKGVGPARAKMLEAKGLRVVEDLLYYPPFRYEDRSNVKTIAQLAPGEMATVIAEVRSARLSGLRRKNLGLFEAAFSDASRATLLGKWFHGGYLT
;
A
#
# COMPACT_ATOMS: atom_id res chain seq x y z
N MET A 1 -11.75 -23.02 -16.44
CA MET A 1 -11.64 -22.47 -15.07
C MET A 1 -12.95 -21.75 -14.90
N ASP A 2 -13.77 -22.26 -13.99
CA ASP A 2 -15.22 -22.03 -14.01
C ASP A 2 -15.64 -21.38 -12.70
N LEU A 3 -16.86 -20.84 -12.63
CA LEU A 3 -17.35 -20.07 -11.48
C LEU A 3 -17.34 -20.86 -10.16
N THR A 4 -17.50 -22.18 -10.24
CA THR A 4 -17.48 -23.11 -9.10
C THR A 4 -16.08 -23.54 -8.69
N THR A 5 -15.04 -23.09 -9.39
CA THR A 5 -13.65 -23.46 -9.07
C THR A 5 -13.31 -22.99 -7.65
N PRO A 6 -12.83 -23.88 -6.76
CA PRO A 6 -12.39 -23.47 -5.43
C PRO A 6 -11.23 -22.47 -5.49
N LEU A 7 -11.23 -21.49 -4.59
CA LEU A 7 -10.27 -20.38 -4.64
C LEU A 7 -8.82 -20.81 -4.53
N MET A 8 -8.51 -21.94 -3.88
CA MET A 8 -7.15 -22.47 -3.79
C MET A 8 -6.50 -22.81 -5.15
N TYR A 9 -7.29 -23.01 -6.20
CA TYR A 9 -6.81 -23.26 -7.55
C TYR A 9 -6.65 -21.97 -8.37
N VAL A 10 -7.01 -20.82 -7.79
CA VAL A 10 -6.77 -19.52 -8.40
C VAL A 10 -5.30 -19.16 -8.25
N LYS A 11 -4.66 -18.80 -9.36
CA LYS A 11 -3.26 -18.38 -9.38
C LYS A 11 -3.04 -17.23 -8.39
N GLY A 12 -2.13 -17.43 -7.43
CA GLY A 12 -1.84 -16.47 -6.37
C GLY A 12 -2.64 -16.67 -5.07
N VAL A 13 -3.61 -17.60 -5.04
CA VAL A 13 -4.37 -17.97 -3.85
C VAL A 13 -3.91 -19.35 -3.38
N GLY A 14 -2.81 -19.40 -2.64
CA GLY A 14 -2.35 -20.65 -1.98
C GLY A 14 -3.21 -21.04 -0.77
N PRO A 15 -2.98 -22.22 -0.16
CA PRO A 15 -3.81 -22.75 0.92
C PRO A 15 -4.03 -21.79 2.11
N ALA A 16 -3.00 -21.02 2.48
CA ALA A 16 -3.10 -20.04 3.55
C ALA A 16 -4.07 -18.89 3.20
N ARG A 17 -4.00 -18.36 1.98
CA ARG A 17 -4.91 -17.30 1.51
C ARG A 17 -6.32 -17.84 1.31
N ALA A 18 -6.47 -19.06 0.78
CA ALA A 18 -7.76 -19.73 0.66
C ALA A 18 -8.45 -19.84 2.02
N LYS A 19 -7.75 -20.30 3.07
CA LYS A 19 -8.31 -20.37 4.44
C LYS A 19 -8.75 -19.00 4.99
N MET A 20 -7.99 -17.93 4.69
CA MET A 20 -8.37 -16.56 5.08
C MET A 20 -9.62 -16.05 4.34
N LEU A 21 -9.76 -16.41 3.05
CA LEU A 21 -10.91 -16.06 2.22
C LEU A 21 -12.15 -16.86 2.65
N GLU A 22 -11.99 -18.14 2.96
CA GLU A 22 -13.06 -19.00 3.48
C GLU A 22 -13.61 -18.49 4.81
N ALA A 23 -12.75 -17.96 5.70
CA ALA A 23 -13.16 -17.32 6.94
C ALA A 23 -14.01 -16.05 6.70
N LYS A 24 -13.95 -15.46 5.51
CA LYS A 24 -14.80 -14.35 5.04
C LYS A 24 -16.00 -14.82 4.22
N GLY A 25 -16.23 -16.13 4.13
CA GLY A 25 -17.32 -16.73 3.36
C GLY A 25 -17.03 -16.89 1.87
N LEU A 26 -15.79 -16.66 1.42
CA LEU A 26 -15.40 -16.71 0.01
C LEU A 26 -14.72 -18.06 -0.27
N ARG A 27 -15.35 -18.92 -1.09
CA ARG A 27 -14.94 -20.31 -1.32
C ARG A 27 -14.66 -20.61 -2.80
N VAL A 28 -15.44 -20.01 -3.70
CA VAL A 28 -15.33 -20.23 -5.14
C VAL A 28 -15.07 -18.92 -5.90
N VAL A 29 -14.68 -19.03 -7.17
CA VAL A 29 -14.39 -17.86 -8.03
C VAL A 29 -15.58 -16.90 -8.11
N GLU A 30 -16.81 -17.42 -8.15
CA GLU A 30 -18.03 -16.61 -8.17
C GLU A 30 -18.14 -15.65 -6.98
N ASP A 31 -17.74 -16.09 -5.78
CA ASP A 31 -17.84 -15.28 -4.56
C ASP A 31 -16.97 -14.02 -4.67
N LEU A 32 -15.81 -14.10 -5.35
CA LEU A 32 -14.93 -12.95 -5.56
C LEU A 32 -15.53 -11.92 -6.52
N LEU A 33 -16.37 -12.33 -7.46
CA LEU A 33 -17.05 -11.42 -8.38
C LEU A 33 -18.11 -10.58 -7.65
N TYR A 34 -18.70 -11.13 -6.61
CA TYR A 34 -19.69 -10.46 -5.76
C TYR A 34 -19.11 -9.86 -4.47
N TYR A 35 -17.77 -9.83 -4.33
CA TYR A 35 -17.08 -9.22 -3.21
C TYR A 35 -16.44 -7.88 -3.63
N PRO A 36 -17.19 -6.76 -3.62
CA PRO A 36 -16.68 -5.49 -4.07
C PRO A 36 -15.56 -4.97 -3.14
N PRO A 37 -14.64 -4.12 -3.67
CA PRO A 37 -13.66 -3.44 -2.86
C PRO A 37 -14.31 -2.65 -1.71
N PHE A 38 -13.70 -2.69 -0.53
CA PHE A 38 -14.14 -1.90 0.62
C PHE A 38 -14.12 -0.38 0.33
N ARG A 39 -13.14 0.07 -0.45
CA ARG A 39 -12.99 1.46 -0.87
C ARG A 39 -12.31 1.51 -2.23
N TYR A 40 -12.80 2.41 -3.08
CA TYR A 40 -12.08 2.85 -4.27
C TYR A 40 -11.23 4.07 -3.91
N GLU A 41 -9.91 3.99 -4.12
CA GLU A 41 -9.02 5.14 -3.99
C GLU A 41 -8.90 5.83 -5.35
N ASP A 42 -9.38 7.06 -5.43
CA ASP A 42 -9.16 7.90 -6.60
C ASP A 42 -7.74 8.51 -6.55
N ARG A 43 -6.89 8.07 -7.48
CA ARG A 43 -5.51 8.56 -7.64
C ARG A 43 -5.34 9.44 -8.89
N SER A 44 -6.44 9.90 -9.48
CA SER A 44 -6.43 10.77 -10.67
C SER A 44 -5.96 12.19 -10.35
N ASN A 45 -6.25 12.67 -9.13
CA ASN A 45 -5.90 14.02 -8.70
C ASN A 45 -4.49 14.04 -8.09
N VAL A 46 -3.48 14.22 -8.94
CA VAL A 46 -2.09 14.40 -8.51
C VAL A 46 -1.85 15.86 -8.15
N LYS A 47 -1.40 16.10 -6.91
CA LYS A 47 -1.02 17.43 -6.41
C LYS A 47 0.50 17.61 -6.40
N THR A 48 0.95 18.86 -6.48
CA THR A 48 2.34 19.20 -6.13
C THR A 48 2.53 19.21 -4.61
N ILE A 49 3.76 19.04 -4.16
CA ILE A 49 4.12 19.08 -2.73
C ILE A 49 3.71 20.42 -2.12
N ALA A 50 3.85 21.53 -2.86
CA ALA A 50 3.46 22.86 -2.40
C ALA A 50 1.94 23.04 -2.19
N GLN A 51 1.11 22.16 -2.75
CA GLN A 51 -0.36 22.23 -2.64
C GLN A 51 -0.93 21.35 -1.51
N LEU A 52 -0.07 20.63 -0.78
CA LEU A 52 -0.49 19.73 0.29
C LEU A 52 -0.99 20.51 1.50
N ALA A 53 -2.10 20.06 2.07
CA ALA A 53 -2.62 20.54 3.35
C ALA A 53 -2.40 19.51 4.47
N PRO A 54 -2.12 19.93 5.73
CA PRO A 54 -2.04 19.03 6.85
C PRO A 54 -3.34 18.22 7.06
N GLY A 55 -3.20 16.91 7.29
CA GLY A 55 -4.34 16.01 7.50
C GLY A 55 -5.01 15.49 6.22
N GLU A 56 -4.57 15.94 5.04
CA GLU A 56 -5.08 15.47 3.76
C GLU A 56 -4.44 14.15 3.31
N MET A 57 -5.26 13.26 2.71
CA MET A 57 -4.77 12.14 1.91
C MET A 57 -4.64 12.60 0.46
N ALA A 58 -3.41 12.71 -0.05
CA ALA A 58 -3.13 13.21 -1.40
C ALA A 58 -2.21 12.26 -2.18
N THR A 59 -2.32 12.30 -3.51
CA THR A 59 -1.41 11.62 -4.43
C THR A 59 -0.40 12.63 -4.98
N VAL A 60 0.90 12.32 -4.92
CA VAL A 60 1.98 13.19 -5.39
C VAL A 60 2.96 12.38 -6.22
N ILE A 61 3.44 12.94 -7.32
CA ILE A 61 4.57 12.41 -8.09
C ILE A 61 5.80 13.25 -7.71
N ALA A 62 6.83 12.60 -7.19
CA ALA A 62 8.03 13.28 -6.70
C ALA A 62 9.30 12.45 -6.96
N GLU A 63 10.42 13.15 -7.04
CA GLU A 63 11.76 12.58 -7.12
C GLU A 63 12.31 12.32 -5.71
N VAL A 64 12.87 11.13 -5.50
CA VAL A 64 13.57 10.78 -4.26
C VAL A 64 14.92 11.49 -4.24
N ARG A 65 15.13 12.39 -3.28
CA ARG A 65 16.40 13.09 -3.08
C ARG A 65 17.35 12.36 -2.14
N SER A 66 16.79 11.70 -1.12
CA SER A 66 17.56 10.85 -0.21
C SER A 66 16.63 9.85 0.47
N ALA A 67 17.20 8.73 0.90
CA ALA A 67 16.53 7.70 1.69
C ALA A 67 17.49 7.18 2.74
N ARG A 68 17.00 6.92 3.96
CA ARG A 68 17.80 6.37 5.05
C ARG A 68 16.96 5.50 5.97
N LEU A 69 17.59 4.44 6.48
CA LEU A 69 17.06 3.72 7.62
C LEU A 69 17.62 4.35 8.89
N SER A 70 16.76 5.03 9.65
CA SER A 70 17.10 5.52 10.98
C SER A 70 16.77 4.43 12.01
N GLY A 71 17.74 4.13 12.88
CA GLY A 71 17.48 3.30 14.06
C GLY A 71 16.78 4.13 15.14
N LEU A 72 15.57 3.75 15.53
CA LEU A 72 15.02 4.26 16.80
C LEU A 72 15.82 3.64 17.95
N ARG A 73 16.01 4.38 19.06
CA ARG A 73 16.69 3.85 20.27
C ARG A 73 16.09 2.53 20.78
N ARG A 74 14.84 2.21 20.41
CA ARG A 74 14.26 0.86 20.57
C ARG A 74 14.66 0.00 19.37
N LYS A 75 15.63 -0.88 19.60
CA LYS A 75 16.39 -1.72 18.65
C LYS A 75 15.63 -2.51 17.56
N ASN A 76 14.29 -2.58 17.59
CA ASN A 76 13.52 -3.42 16.67
C ASN A 76 12.55 -2.65 15.76
N LEU A 77 12.56 -1.31 15.82
CA LEU A 77 11.70 -0.47 14.99
C LEU A 77 12.55 0.29 13.98
N GLY A 78 12.71 -0.29 12.79
CA GLY A 78 13.31 0.42 11.65
C GLY A 78 12.38 1.54 11.20
N LEU A 79 12.84 2.80 11.31
CA LEU A 79 12.16 3.95 10.71
C LEU A 79 12.87 4.29 9.42
N PHE A 80 12.20 4.01 8.31
CA PHE A 80 12.66 4.44 7.00
C PHE A 80 12.19 5.87 6.76
N GLU A 81 13.11 6.76 6.41
CA GLU A 81 12.84 8.14 6.06
C GLU A 81 13.33 8.41 4.65
N ALA A 82 12.53 9.11 3.86
CA ALA A 82 12.94 9.58 2.54
C ALA A 82 12.53 11.04 2.34
N ALA A 83 13.44 11.82 1.76
CA ALA A 83 13.19 13.19 1.35
C ALA A 83 12.82 13.20 -0.14
N PHE A 84 11.73 13.89 -0.45
CA PHE A 84 11.18 14.00 -1.79
C PHE A 84 11.15 15.46 -2.22
N SER A 85 11.28 15.69 -3.52
CA SER A 85 11.04 17.00 -4.14
C SER A 85 10.30 16.83 -5.46
N ASP A 86 9.60 17.87 -5.91
CA ASP A 86 8.92 17.89 -7.21
C ASP A 86 9.25 19.19 -7.98
N ALA A 87 8.52 19.44 -9.07
CA ALA A 87 8.68 20.63 -9.90
C ALA A 87 8.42 21.95 -9.15
N SER A 88 7.65 21.92 -8.04
CA SER A 88 7.41 23.09 -7.20
C SER A 88 8.63 23.48 -6.35
N ARG A 89 9.66 22.64 -6.33
CA ARG A 89 10.86 22.76 -5.47
C ARG A 89 10.58 22.69 -3.97
N ALA A 90 9.33 22.41 -3.58
CA ALA A 90 9.00 22.10 -2.20
C ALA A 90 9.55 20.71 -1.81
N THR A 91 9.83 20.54 -0.53
CA THR A 91 10.39 19.30 0.03
C THR A 91 9.36 18.61 0.92
N LEU A 92 9.22 17.29 0.76
CA LEU A 92 8.38 16.45 1.61
C LEU A 92 9.24 15.40 2.31
N LEU A 93 9.06 15.22 3.62
CA LEU A 93 9.70 14.16 4.38
C LEU A 93 8.70 13.03 4.61
N GLY A 94 8.91 11.89 3.95
CA GLY A 94 8.15 10.67 4.18
C GLY A 94 8.76 9.84 5.31
N LYS A 95 7.91 9.27 6.16
CA LYS A 95 8.31 8.44 7.31
C LYS A 95 7.50 7.14 7.33
N TRP A 96 8.20 6.02 7.32
CA TRP A 96 7.63 4.68 7.38
C TRP A 96 8.11 3.96 8.63
N PHE A 97 7.19 3.73 9.56
CA PHE A 97 7.43 2.92 10.74
C PHE A 97 7.45 1.44 10.37
N HIS A 98 8.36 0.65 10.96
CA HIS A 98 8.60 -0.75 10.60
C HIS A 98 9.05 -0.93 9.14
N GLY A 99 9.68 0.10 8.56
CA GLY A 99 10.08 0.14 7.14
C GLY A 99 11.38 -0.58 6.81
N GLY A 100 11.81 -1.56 7.62
CA GLY A 100 13.09 -2.25 7.41
C GLY A 100 13.20 -3.02 6.08
N TYR A 101 12.07 -3.27 5.41
CA TYR A 101 12.00 -3.92 4.09
C TYR A 101 12.10 -2.93 2.91
N LEU A 102 12.17 -1.61 3.18
CA LEU A 102 12.23 -0.55 2.17
C LEU A 102 13.66 -0.08 1.86
N THR A 103 14.67 -0.73 2.45
CA THR A 103 16.10 -0.47 2.19
C THR A 103 16.61 -1.12 0.93
#